data_AF-A0A1S2L8V6-F1
#
_entry.id   AF-A0A1S2L8V6-F1
#
_cell.length_a   1.000
_cell.length_b   1.000
_cell.length_c   1.000
_cell.angle_alpha   90.00
_cell.angle_beta   90.00
_cell.angle_gamma   90.00
#
_symmetry.space_group_name_H-M   'P 1'
#
loop_
_entity.id
_entity.type
_entity.pdbx_description
1 polymer ?
#
loop_
_entity_poly.entity_id
_entity_poly.type
_entity_poly.pdbx_seq_one_letter_code
_entity_poly.pdbx_strand_id
1 'polypeptide(L)'
;MKKKLLGLVMAFVFVLVLAACGGDSSEPASGNNANNNDSSSGNNESASNGSGNQKTLRVSIGVNDRHPQYEGAMKFKELVESQTDDFNIEVYHSGQVADDRAAIEMLQFGTLEITIPSTSPLVNFVQEYGVFDLPFTIPNEEVADAVLDGPFGEKMFDLLEPQGIVGLAWWENG
;
A
#
# COMPACT_ATOMS: atom_id res chain seq x y z
N MET A 1 41.12 23.38 -19.99
CA MET A 1 40.83 24.17 -18.76
C MET A 1 39.36 24.57 -18.58
N LYS A 2 38.48 24.51 -19.60
CA LYS A 2 37.04 24.87 -19.46
C LYS A 2 36.13 23.79 -18.82
N LYS A 3 36.52 22.51 -18.86
CA LYS A 3 35.71 21.41 -18.30
C LYS A 3 35.83 21.22 -16.79
N LYS A 4 36.92 21.72 -16.17
CA LYS A 4 37.11 21.71 -14.71
C LYS A 4 36.39 22.87 -14.00
N LEU A 5 36.08 23.94 -14.74
CA LEU A 5 35.34 25.10 -14.22
C LEU A 5 33.82 24.83 -14.14
N LEU A 6 33.29 23.96 -15.01
CA LEU A 6 31.86 23.62 -15.04
C LEU A 6 31.44 22.70 -13.88
N GLY A 7 32.34 21.81 -13.44
CA GLY A 7 32.09 20.91 -12.29
C GLY A 7 32.14 21.61 -10.93
N LEU A 8 32.84 22.74 -10.82
CA LEU A 8 33.01 23.46 -9.55
C LEU A 8 31.81 24.38 -9.23
N VAL A 9 31.07 24.83 -10.25
CA VAL A 9 29.88 25.69 -10.08
C VAL A 9 28.65 24.87 -9.67
N MET A 10 28.53 23.61 -10.11
CA MET A 10 27.37 22.76 -9.77
C MET A 10 27.44 22.20 -8.34
N ALA A 11 28.64 22.09 -7.75
CA ALA A 11 28.82 21.66 -6.36
C ALA A 11 28.52 22.77 -5.33
N PHE A 12 28.49 24.04 -5.74
CA PHE A 12 28.27 25.18 -4.84
C PHE A 12 26.79 25.54 -4.65
N VAL A 13 25.91 25.10 -5.56
CA VAL A 13 24.46 25.40 -5.52
C VAL A 13 23.69 24.47 -4.57
N PHE A 14 24.26 23.32 -4.19
CA PHE A 14 23.59 22.34 -3.34
C PHE A 14 23.73 22.59 -1.82
N VAL A 15 24.53 23.58 -1.41
CA VAL A 15 24.84 23.86 0.02
C VAL A 15 24.00 25.01 0.60
N LEU A 16 23.14 25.66 -0.18
CA LEU A 16 22.48 26.93 0.21
C LEU A 16 20.99 26.83 0.61
N VAL A 17 20.42 25.64 0.82
CA VAL A 17 18.98 25.49 1.16
C VAL A 17 18.74 24.87 2.55
N LEU A 18 19.77 24.76 3.39
CA LEU A 18 19.65 24.14 4.73
C LEU A 18 19.71 25.12 5.92
N ALA A 19 19.26 26.36 5.73
CA ALA A 19 19.10 27.30 6.84
C ALA A 19 17.89 28.23 6.64
N ALA A 20 16.70 27.70 6.89
CA ALA A 20 15.48 28.48 7.06
C ALA A 20 14.73 27.98 8.29
N CYS A 21 15.29 28.27 9.46
CA CYS A 21 14.59 28.30 10.73
C CYS A 21 15.31 29.30 11.66
N GLY A 22 14.55 30.26 12.21
CA GLY A 22 15.00 31.10 13.32
C GLY A 22 15.39 32.53 12.95
N GLY A 23 14.55 33.50 13.33
CA GLY A 23 14.87 34.92 13.20
C GLY A 23 13.72 35.84 13.60
N ASP A 24 13.42 35.86 14.90
CA ASP A 24 12.65 36.91 15.58
C ASP A 24 13.46 38.21 15.61
N SER A 25 12.86 39.34 15.24
CA SER A 25 13.34 40.68 15.57
C SER A 25 12.27 41.75 15.31
N SER A 26 11.74 42.27 16.42
CA SER A 26 11.13 43.60 16.66
C SER A 26 11.74 44.75 15.83
N GLU A 27 11.00 45.76 15.35
CA GLU A 27 10.45 46.92 16.09
C GLU A 27 9.66 47.87 15.12
N PRO A 28 9.05 49.02 15.53
CA PRO A 28 7.68 49.20 16.04
C PRO A 28 6.75 50.08 15.16
N ALA A 29 5.43 49.98 15.35
CA ALA A 29 4.47 51.08 15.12
C ALA A 29 3.10 50.85 15.80
N SER A 30 2.89 51.52 16.93
CA SER A 30 1.65 52.18 17.38
C SER A 30 0.27 51.54 17.07
N GLY A 31 -0.40 51.02 18.11
CA GLY A 31 -1.85 50.81 18.11
C GLY A 31 -2.39 50.10 19.36
N ASN A 32 -3.05 50.85 20.24
CA ASN A 32 -3.74 50.35 21.44
C ASN A 32 -4.76 49.23 21.15
N ASN A 33 -4.73 48.13 21.93
CA ASN A 33 -5.91 47.72 22.68
C ASN A 33 -5.58 46.68 23.76
N ALA A 34 -6.03 46.95 24.98
CA ALA A 34 -5.95 46.05 26.11
C ALA A 34 -7.16 45.11 26.10
N ASN A 35 -6.93 43.80 26.20
CA ASN A 35 -7.85 42.92 26.92
C ASN A 35 -7.12 41.66 27.40
N ASN A 36 -7.03 41.50 28.71
CA ASN A 36 -6.51 40.32 29.41
C ASN A 36 -7.66 39.36 29.73
N ASN A 37 -7.44 38.07 29.55
CA ASN A 37 -8.02 36.94 30.29
C ASN A 37 -7.25 35.70 29.81
N ASP A 38 -6.18 35.29 30.50
CA ASP A 38 -6.15 34.47 31.72
C ASP A 38 -6.71 33.05 31.53
N SER A 39 -5.76 32.11 31.50
CA SER A 39 -5.78 30.74 32.00
C SER A 39 -6.92 29.78 31.61
N SER A 40 -6.54 28.74 30.85
CA SER A 40 -6.78 27.36 31.30
C SER A 40 -5.91 26.39 30.51
N SER A 41 -5.00 25.72 31.22
CA SER A 41 -4.32 24.49 30.84
C SER A 41 -5.23 23.53 30.08
N GLY A 42 -4.76 23.04 28.95
CA GLY A 42 -5.37 21.95 28.20
C GLY A 42 -4.28 20.97 27.78
N ASN A 43 -3.67 20.28 28.75
CA ASN A 43 -2.90 19.07 28.47
C ASN A 43 -3.88 17.99 28.02
N ASN A 44 -4.19 17.94 26.73
CA ASN A 44 -4.70 16.72 26.10
C ASN A 44 -3.49 15.82 25.83
N GLU A 45 -2.96 15.25 26.89
CA GLU A 45 -2.28 13.96 26.80
C GLU A 45 -3.37 12.96 26.47
N SER A 46 -3.54 12.68 25.17
CA SER A 46 -4.28 11.52 24.73
C SER A 46 -3.66 10.31 25.41
N ALA A 47 -4.42 9.77 26.35
CA ALA A 47 -4.11 8.54 27.04
C ALA A 47 -3.77 7.48 26.00
N SER A 48 -2.50 7.10 25.95
CA SER A 48 -2.04 5.85 25.38
C SER A 48 -2.65 4.73 26.22
N ASN A 49 -3.90 4.39 25.88
CA ASN A 49 -4.47 3.12 26.27
C ASN A 49 -3.75 2.09 25.42
N GLY A 50 -2.78 1.40 26.04
CA GLY A 50 -2.06 0.31 25.42
C GLY A 50 -3.02 -0.80 25.02
N SER A 51 -3.49 -0.72 23.77
CA SER A 51 -3.92 -1.90 23.02
C SER A 51 -2.67 -2.70 22.68
N GLY A 52 -2.78 -4.03 22.65
CA GLY A 52 -1.71 -4.88 22.13
C GLY A 52 -1.24 -4.39 20.75
N ASN A 53 -0.04 -4.78 20.35
CA ASN A 53 0.61 -4.32 19.12
C ASN A 53 -0.18 -4.78 17.87
N GLN A 54 -1.30 -4.11 17.58
CA GLN A 54 -2.21 -4.39 16.48
C GLN A 54 -1.46 -4.11 15.17
N LYS A 55 -1.40 -5.11 14.29
CA LYS A 55 -0.70 -5.00 13.02
C LYS A 55 -1.67 -4.53 11.95
N THR A 56 -1.31 -3.46 11.25
CA THR A 56 -2.05 -3.07 10.05
C THR A 56 -1.64 -3.95 8.87
N LEU A 57 -2.61 -4.56 8.21
CA LEU A 57 -2.44 -5.23 6.92
C LEU A 57 -3.07 -4.37 5.83
N ARG A 58 -2.24 -3.87 4.92
CA ARG A 58 -2.70 -3.08 3.78
C ARG A 58 -2.99 -4.02 2.62
N VAL A 59 -4.21 -3.94 2.11
CA VAL A 59 -4.71 -4.67 0.94
C VAL A 59 -4.72 -3.70 -0.23
N SER A 60 -3.88 -3.93 -1.25
CA SER A 60 -3.89 -3.14 -2.49
C SER A 60 -4.57 -3.90 -3.63
N ILE A 61 -5.56 -3.30 -4.27
CA ILE A 61 -6.22 -3.83 -5.47
C ILE A 61 -6.24 -2.80 -6.62
N GLY A 62 -6.07 -3.28 -7.85
CA GLY A 62 -6.06 -2.44 -9.05
C GLY A 62 -7.45 -1.94 -9.51
N VAL A 63 -8.52 -2.62 -9.10
CA VAL A 63 -9.89 -2.33 -9.52
C VAL A 63 -10.56 -1.26 -8.66
N ASN A 64 -11.65 -0.67 -9.17
CA ASN A 64 -12.38 0.39 -8.46
C ASN A 64 -13.27 -0.12 -7.30
N ASP A 65 -13.80 0.84 -6.54
CA ASP A 65 -14.67 0.64 -5.36
C ASP A 65 -16.08 0.11 -5.68
N ARG A 66 -16.39 -0.16 -6.95
CA ARG A 66 -17.64 -0.76 -7.42
C ARG A 66 -17.44 -2.16 -8.00
N HIS A 67 -16.22 -2.67 -7.95
CA HIS A 67 -15.87 -3.99 -8.45
C HIS A 67 -16.19 -5.08 -7.40
N PRO A 68 -16.66 -6.28 -7.78
CA PRO A 68 -16.91 -7.38 -6.83
C PRO A 68 -15.70 -7.72 -5.94
N GLN A 69 -14.48 -7.64 -6.48
CA GLN A 69 -13.25 -7.82 -5.70
C GLN A 69 -13.11 -6.79 -4.56
N TYR A 70 -13.56 -5.54 -4.74
CA TYR A 70 -13.55 -4.56 -3.65
C TYR A 70 -14.58 -4.94 -2.58
N GLU A 71 -15.79 -5.37 -2.98
CA GLU A 71 -16.81 -5.85 -2.04
C GLU A 71 -16.30 -7.05 -1.22
N GLY A 72 -15.63 -8.00 -1.87
CA GLY A 72 -14.98 -9.12 -1.20
C GLY A 72 -13.87 -8.67 -0.24
N ALA A 73 -13.04 -7.70 -0.62
CA ALA A 73 -11.97 -7.18 0.24
C ALA A 73 -12.53 -6.46 1.47
N MET A 74 -13.64 -5.74 1.33
CA MET A 74 -14.36 -5.15 2.45
C MET A 74 -14.98 -6.21 3.36
N LYS A 75 -15.48 -7.31 2.79
CA LYS A 75 -15.97 -8.45 3.58
C LYS A 75 -14.84 -9.16 4.33
N PHE A 76 -13.68 -9.33 3.70
CA PHE A 76 -12.47 -9.84 4.33
C PHE A 76 -12.07 -8.97 5.53
N LYS A 77 -12.04 -7.64 5.36
CA LYS A 77 -11.81 -6.68 6.45
C LYS A 77 -12.78 -6.90 7.61
N GLU A 78 -14.08 -6.92 7.35
CA GLU A 78 -15.11 -7.13 8.38
C GLU A 78 -14.90 -8.45 9.14
N LEU A 79 -14.61 -9.54 8.41
CA LEU A 79 -14.44 -10.86 9.00
C LEU A 79 -13.18 -10.97 9.85
N VAL A 80 -12.05 -10.42 9.42
CA VAL A 80 -10.82 -10.46 10.21
C VAL A 80 -10.97 -9.62 11.48
N GLU A 81 -11.46 -8.39 11.35
CA GLU A 81 -11.59 -7.45 12.48
C GLU A 81 -12.69 -7.87 13.48
N SER A 82 -13.64 -8.71 13.07
CA SER A 82 -14.64 -9.28 14.00
C SER A 82 -14.18 -10.55 14.71
N GLN A 83 -13.11 -11.19 14.23
CA GLN A 83 -12.60 -12.45 14.78
C GLN A 83 -11.34 -12.28 15.62
N THR A 84 -10.60 -11.19 15.47
CA THR A 84 -9.38 -10.91 16.25
C THR A 84 -9.12 -9.41 16.38
N ASP A 85 -8.52 -9.03 17.52
CA ASP A 85 -8.00 -7.67 17.77
C ASP A 85 -6.54 -7.50 17.30
N ASP A 86 -5.93 -8.57 16.76
CA ASP A 86 -4.51 -8.57 16.35
C ASP A 86 -4.24 -7.78 15.06
N PHE A 87 -5.26 -7.62 14.23
CA PHE A 87 -5.12 -7.03 12.89
C PHE A 87 -6.07 -5.86 12.69
N ASN A 88 -5.60 -4.86 11.94
CA ASN A 88 -6.40 -3.79 11.34
C ASN A 88 -6.22 -3.87 9.83
N ILE A 89 -7.30 -3.93 9.05
CA ILE A 89 -7.24 -4.10 7.61
C ILE A 89 -7.49 -2.76 6.92
N GLU A 90 -6.56 -2.32 6.07
CA GLU A 90 -6.71 -1.10 5.28
C GLU A 90 -6.81 -1.47 3.79
N VAL A 91 -7.98 -1.25 3.18
CA VAL A 91 -8.22 -1.58 1.78
C VAL A 91 -8.02 -0.35 0.91
N TYR A 92 -7.09 -0.45 -0.04
CA TYR A 92 -6.81 0.56 -1.05
C TYR A 92 -7.20 0.03 -2.43
N HIS A 93 -8.03 0.81 -3.13
CA HIS A 93 -8.58 0.44 -4.42
C HIS A 93 -8.04 1.34 -5.54
N SER A 94 -8.44 1.09 -6.78
CA SER A 94 -8.10 1.88 -7.96
C SER A 94 -6.59 2.09 -8.16
N GLY A 95 -5.77 1.14 -7.70
CA GLY A 95 -4.31 1.27 -7.76
C GLY A 95 -3.74 2.44 -6.95
N GLN A 96 -4.42 2.89 -5.88
CA GLN A 96 -3.99 4.00 -5.02
C GLN A 96 -2.58 3.78 -4.43
N VAL A 97 -2.22 2.54 -4.15
CA VAL A 97 -0.88 2.17 -3.66
C VAL A 97 0.04 1.81 -4.83
N ALA A 98 -0.39 0.89 -5.69
CA ALA A 98 0.36 0.41 -6.83
C ALA A 98 -0.58 -0.27 -7.85
N ASP A 99 -0.14 -0.37 -9.11
CA ASP A 99 -0.74 -1.35 -10.04
C ASP A 99 -0.36 -2.79 -9.66
N ASP A 100 -1.02 -3.79 -10.23
CA ASP A 100 -0.82 -5.19 -9.86
C ASP A 100 0.64 -5.64 -9.94
N ARG A 101 1.37 -5.24 -10.99
CA ARG A 101 2.77 -5.63 -11.16
C ARG A 101 3.63 -5.04 -10.03
N ALA A 102 3.49 -3.75 -9.76
CA ALA A 102 4.23 -3.10 -8.69
C ALA A 102 3.81 -3.60 -7.29
N ALA A 103 2.53 -3.93 -7.09
CA ALA A 103 2.03 -4.51 -5.83
C ALA A 103 2.66 -5.89 -5.56
N ILE A 104 2.83 -6.72 -6.59
CA ILE A 104 3.55 -8.00 -6.49
C ILE A 104 5.02 -7.76 -6.07
N GLU A 105 5.72 -6.79 -6.68
CA GLU A 105 7.10 -6.43 -6.28
C GLU A 105 7.15 -5.96 -4.81
N MET A 106 6.15 -5.20 -4.35
CA MET A 106 6.06 -4.76 -2.96
C MET A 106 5.83 -5.91 -1.98
N LEU A 107 5.07 -6.95 -2.37
CA LEU A 107 4.96 -8.19 -1.57
C LEU A 107 6.33 -8.84 -1.40
N GLN A 108 7.10 -8.99 -2.48
CA GLN A 108 8.43 -9.60 -2.42
C GLN A 108 9.39 -8.83 -1.51
N PHE A 109 9.27 -7.50 -1.48
CA PHE A 109 10.08 -6.65 -0.61
C PHE A 109 9.53 -6.52 0.81
N GLY A 110 8.35 -7.08 1.11
CA GLY A 110 7.69 -6.95 2.40
C GLY A 110 7.26 -5.52 2.74
N THR A 111 7.03 -4.69 1.71
CA THR A 111 6.55 -3.30 1.86
C THR A 111 5.06 -3.15 1.60
N LEU A 112 4.37 -4.25 1.26
CA LEU A 112 2.92 -4.43 1.21
C LEU A 112 2.60 -5.79 1.82
N GLU A 113 1.47 -5.91 2.53
CA GLU A 113 1.10 -7.15 3.20
C GLU A 113 0.22 -8.05 2.33
N ILE A 114 -0.74 -7.47 1.59
CA ILE A 114 -1.71 -8.21 0.79
C ILE A 114 -1.97 -7.49 -0.55
N THR A 115 -2.02 -8.25 -1.64
CA THR A 115 -2.62 -7.80 -2.90
C THR A 115 -3.50 -8.90 -3.49
N ILE A 116 -4.44 -8.52 -4.35
CA ILE A 116 -5.33 -9.44 -5.08
C ILE A 116 -5.19 -9.13 -6.58
N PRO A 117 -4.02 -9.44 -7.18
CA PRO A 117 -3.72 -9.04 -8.55
C PRO A 117 -4.48 -9.93 -9.54
N SER A 118 -4.62 -9.45 -10.77
CA SER A 118 -4.89 -10.35 -11.91
C SER A 118 -3.76 -11.38 -12.06
N THR A 119 -4.04 -12.50 -12.73
CA THR A 119 -3.03 -13.53 -13.02
C THR A 119 -2.02 -13.09 -14.08
N SER A 120 -2.41 -12.26 -15.05
CA SER A 120 -1.52 -11.87 -16.16
C SER A 120 -0.25 -11.12 -15.71
N PRO A 121 -0.30 -10.18 -14.74
CA PRO A 121 0.91 -9.56 -14.17
C PRO A 121 1.91 -10.55 -13.55
N LEU A 122 1.44 -11.68 -13.00
CA LEU A 122 2.30 -12.70 -12.37
C LEU A 122 3.27 -13.37 -13.35
N VAL A 123 2.99 -13.31 -14.66
CA VAL A 123 3.87 -13.87 -15.72
C VAL A 123 5.28 -13.27 -15.67
N ASN A 124 5.44 -12.03 -15.18
CA ASN A 124 6.75 -11.39 -15.03
C ASN A 124 7.62 -12.03 -13.93
N PHE A 125 7.01 -12.82 -13.04
CA PHE A 125 7.66 -13.43 -11.88
C PHE A 125 7.65 -14.97 -11.97
N VAL A 126 6.55 -15.54 -12.47
CA VAL A 126 6.33 -16.97 -12.67
C VAL A 126 5.70 -17.18 -14.04
N GLN A 127 6.51 -17.62 -15.01
CA GLN A 127 6.10 -17.69 -16.42
C GLN A 127 4.89 -18.63 -16.64
N GLU A 128 4.76 -19.67 -15.81
CA GLU A 128 3.69 -20.66 -15.85
C GLU A 128 2.30 -20.04 -15.68
N TYR A 129 2.18 -18.88 -15.04
CA TYR A 129 0.91 -18.16 -14.94
C TYR A 129 0.36 -17.70 -16.30
N GLY A 130 1.18 -17.71 -17.36
CA GLY A 130 0.73 -17.40 -18.71
C GLY A 130 -0.28 -18.42 -19.26
N VAL A 131 -0.46 -19.56 -18.58
CA VAL A 131 -1.53 -20.51 -18.88
C VAL A 131 -2.93 -19.89 -18.78
N PHE A 132 -3.12 -18.93 -17.86
CA PHE A 132 -4.41 -18.25 -17.65
C PHE A 132 -4.72 -17.22 -18.74
N ASP A 133 -3.73 -16.78 -19.51
CA ASP A 133 -3.90 -15.83 -20.62
C ASP A 133 -4.28 -16.52 -21.95
N LEU A 134 -4.33 -17.86 -21.96
CA LEU A 134 -4.65 -18.63 -23.15
C LEU A 134 -6.15 -18.56 -23.46
N PRO A 135 -6.54 -18.08 -24.64
CA PRO A 135 -7.95 -17.88 -24.97
C PRO A 135 -8.68 -19.23 -25.09
N PHE A 136 -9.94 -19.26 -24.61
CA PHE A 136 -10.86 -20.40 -24.72
C PHE A 136 -10.44 -21.68 -24.00
N THR A 137 -9.52 -21.60 -23.03
CA THR A 137 -9.09 -22.75 -22.22
C THR A 137 -10.07 -23.09 -21.10
N ILE A 138 -10.71 -22.07 -20.52
CA ILE A 138 -11.73 -22.20 -19.48
C ILE A 138 -13.10 -21.85 -20.09
N PRO A 139 -14.03 -22.82 -20.21
CA PRO A 139 -15.27 -22.64 -20.96
C PRO A 139 -16.39 -21.91 -20.17
N ASN A 140 -16.34 -21.94 -18.84
CA ASN A 140 -17.32 -21.32 -17.95
C ASN A 140 -16.78 -21.24 -16.51
N GLU A 141 -17.49 -20.52 -15.65
CA GLU A 141 -17.19 -20.29 -14.22
C GLU A 141 -17.09 -21.62 -13.43
N GLU A 142 -18.00 -22.57 -13.63
CA GLU A 142 -17.96 -23.86 -12.91
C GLU A 142 -16.66 -24.65 -13.18
N VAL A 143 -16.13 -24.58 -14.41
CA VAL A 143 -14.83 -25.17 -14.74
C VAL A 143 -13.68 -24.33 -14.18
N ALA A 144 -13.80 -23.01 -14.12
CA ALA A 144 -12.82 -22.14 -13.48
C ALA A 144 -12.66 -22.50 -12.01
N ASP A 145 -13.77 -22.54 -11.26
CA ASP A 145 -13.84 -22.94 -9.86
C ASP A 145 -13.19 -24.31 -9.64
N ALA A 146 -13.60 -25.32 -10.40
CA ALA A 146 -13.07 -26.68 -10.25
C ALA A 146 -11.56 -26.78 -10.52
N VAL A 147 -11.03 -25.96 -11.43
CA VAL A 147 -9.60 -25.93 -11.77
C VAL A 147 -8.79 -25.17 -10.72
N LEU A 148 -9.27 -24.00 -10.29
CA LEU A 148 -8.60 -23.11 -9.34
C LEU A 148 -8.66 -23.65 -7.91
N ASP A 149 -9.78 -24.21 -7.48
CA ASP A 149 -9.93 -24.82 -6.15
C ASP A 149 -9.37 -26.26 -6.10
N GLY A 150 -8.93 -26.78 -7.24
CA GLY A 150 -8.39 -28.12 -7.37
C GLY A 150 -6.86 -28.20 -7.23
N PRO A 151 -6.29 -29.40 -7.45
CA PRO A 151 -4.84 -29.63 -7.38
C PRO A 151 -4.03 -28.79 -8.37
N PHE A 152 -4.66 -28.30 -9.43
CA PHE A 152 -4.01 -27.41 -10.38
C PHE A 152 -3.76 -26.04 -9.75
N GLY A 153 -4.79 -25.40 -9.17
CA GLY A 153 -4.62 -24.10 -8.51
C GLY A 153 -3.71 -24.17 -7.29
N GLU A 154 -3.75 -25.24 -6.49
CA GLU A 154 -2.77 -25.47 -5.41
C GLU A 154 -1.34 -25.49 -5.95
N LYS A 155 -1.09 -26.25 -7.02
CA LYS A 155 0.22 -26.30 -7.67
C LYS A 155 0.66 -24.93 -8.18
N MET A 156 -0.27 -24.09 -8.65
CA MET A 156 0.07 -22.74 -9.10
C MET A 156 0.50 -21.86 -7.92
N PHE A 157 -0.10 -22.01 -6.72
CA PHE A 157 0.38 -21.34 -5.51
C PHE A 157 1.77 -21.81 -5.08
N ASP A 158 2.09 -23.10 -5.20
CA ASP A 158 3.44 -23.60 -4.87
C ASP A 158 4.54 -22.90 -5.70
N LEU A 159 4.22 -22.48 -6.93
CA LEU A 159 5.17 -21.75 -7.79
C LEU A 159 5.45 -20.31 -7.30
N LEU A 160 4.62 -19.76 -6.42
CA LEU A 160 4.82 -18.43 -5.83
C LEU A 160 5.80 -18.46 -4.65
N GLU A 161 5.93 -19.59 -3.93
CA GLU A 161 6.79 -19.67 -2.74
C GLU A 161 8.26 -19.29 -3.01
N PRO A 162 8.90 -19.74 -4.12
CA PRO A 162 10.27 -19.33 -4.45
C PRO A 162 10.42 -17.83 -4.72
N GLN A 163 9.31 -17.15 -5.04
CA GLN A 163 9.26 -15.70 -5.22
C GLN A 163 9.06 -14.94 -3.89
N GLY A 164 8.95 -15.64 -2.76
CA GLY A 164 8.66 -15.05 -1.46
C GLY A 164 7.20 -14.64 -1.29
N ILE A 165 6.29 -15.22 -2.07
CA ILE A 165 4.86 -14.90 -2.08
C ILE A 165 4.07 -16.12 -1.65
N VAL A 166 3.09 -15.94 -0.78
CA VAL A 166 2.18 -17.00 -0.33
C VAL A 166 0.82 -16.80 -0.98
N GLY A 167 0.37 -17.78 -1.76
CA GLY A 167 -1.00 -17.81 -2.28
C GLY A 167 -1.99 -18.23 -1.20
N LEU A 168 -3.03 -17.42 -0.97
CA LEU A 168 -4.02 -17.66 0.09
C LEU A 168 -5.35 -18.21 -0.44
N ALA A 169 -5.83 -17.65 -1.55
CA ALA A 169 -7.11 -18.00 -2.15
C ALA A 169 -7.17 -17.51 -3.60
N TRP A 170 -7.94 -18.19 -4.43
CA TRP A 170 -8.29 -17.72 -5.76
C TRP A 170 -9.48 -16.78 -5.71
N TRP A 171 -9.46 -15.78 -6.59
CA TRP A 171 -10.50 -14.79 -6.77
C TRP A 171 -10.78 -14.68 -8.26
N GLU A 172 -12.00 -14.33 -8.61
CA GLU A 172 -12.40 -14.14 -10.00
C GLU A 172 -12.53 -12.66 -10.37
N ASN A 173 -12.04 -12.33 -11.55
CA ASN A 173 -12.24 -11.02 -12.18
C ASN A 173 -13.46 -11.06 -13.11
N GLY A 174 -13.68 -12.21 -13.76
CA GLY A 174 -14.76 -12.53 -14.70
C GLY A 174 -14.28 -13.41 -15.84
#